data_AF-A0A382FJP3-F1
#
_entry.id   AF-A0A382FJP3-F1
#
_cell.length_a   1.000
_cell.length_b   1.000
_cell.length_c   1.000
_cell.angle_alpha   90.00
_cell.angle_beta   90.00
_cell.angle_gamma   90.00
#
_symmetry.space_group_name_H-M   'P 1'
#
loop_
_entity.id
_entity.type
_entity.pdbx_description
1 polymer ?
#
loop_
_entity_poly.entity_id
_entity_poly.type
_entity_poly.pdbx_seq_one_letter_code
_entity_poly.pdbx_strand_id
1 'polypeptide(L)'
;MELSMSAKTISPFGSWDSPITAELITQGGLRLGEVRVDGSDTYWLEGRPEESGRHVVVRRTPDGSVIDINPTPFNARNAVHEYGGASFAVQDGVIYFTNWDDQRIYSVTEGGVPVAITAEPDIDQGDRYADLVLSNDSNWILCVRERHFENEEADNELVAVKTDGSGEVNIL
;
A
#
# COMPACT_ATOMS: atom_id res chain seq x y z
N MET A 1 38.44 -1.35 22.18
CA MET A 1 37.77 -2.61 22.49
C MET A 1 38.08 -3.55 21.34
N GLU A 2 39.05 -4.44 21.51
CA GLU A 2 39.50 -5.35 20.44
C GLU A 2 38.46 -6.44 20.23
N LEU A 3 37.96 -6.57 19.01
CA LEU A 3 37.17 -7.72 18.58
C LEU A 3 38.11 -8.92 18.50
N SER A 4 38.00 -9.84 19.46
CA SER A 4 38.63 -11.16 19.38
C SER A 4 38.09 -11.89 18.14
N MET A 5 38.94 -12.13 17.14
CA MET A 5 38.57 -12.99 16.02
C MET A 5 38.54 -14.44 16.49
N SER A 6 37.35 -15.03 16.56
CA SER A 6 37.17 -16.45 16.79
C SER A 6 37.92 -17.25 15.71
N ALA A 7 38.63 -18.31 16.12
CA ALA A 7 39.28 -19.23 15.20
C ALA A 7 38.21 -19.93 14.33
N LYS A 8 38.44 -19.99 13.01
CA LYS A 8 37.52 -20.67 12.10
C LYS A 8 37.54 -22.18 12.36
N THR A 9 36.38 -22.77 12.65
CA THR A 9 36.22 -24.21 12.88
C THR A 9 35.80 -24.91 11.57
N ILE A 10 36.40 -26.05 11.25
CA ILE A 10 35.95 -26.91 10.14
C ILE A 10 34.75 -27.73 10.62
N SER A 11 33.64 -27.69 9.88
CA SER A 11 32.43 -28.47 10.15
C SER A 11 31.80 -28.95 8.83
N PRO A 12 31.05 -30.06 8.80
CA PRO A 12 30.32 -30.50 7.61
C PRO A 12 29.41 -29.41 7.03
N PHE A 13 29.20 -29.45 5.71
CA PHE A 13 28.28 -28.52 5.04
C PHE A 13 26.88 -28.61 5.67
N GLY A 14 26.30 -27.46 6.00
CA GLY A 14 24.97 -27.36 6.64
C GLY A 14 24.97 -27.42 8.17
N SER A 15 26.12 -27.55 8.83
CA SER A 15 26.24 -27.65 10.29
C SER A 15 27.10 -26.55 10.91
N TRP A 16 27.18 -25.40 10.24
CA TRP A 16 27.80 -24.20 10.81
C TRP A 16 26.82 -23.55 11.77
N ASP A 17 27.29 -23.23 12.97
CA ASP A 17 26.54 -22.42 13.90
C ASP A 17 26.23 -21.07 13.24
N SER A 18 24.94 -20.81 13.04
CA SER A 18 24.45 -19.60 12.39
C SER A 18 23.76 -18.72 13.43
N PRO A 19 24.14 -17.43 13.55
CA PRO A 19 23.37 -16.48 14.35
C PRO A 19 22.03 -16.10 13.69
N ILE A 20 21.81 -16.49 12.43
CA ILE A 20 20.56 -16.30 11.70
C ILE A 20 19.65 -17.48 12.03
N THR A 21 18.66 -17.25 12.92
CA THR A 21 17.67 -18.25 13.32
C THR A 21 16.44 -18.23 12.39
N ALA A 22 15.61 -19.27 12.47
CA ALA A 22 14.33 -19.29 11.74
C ALA A 22 13.42 -18.13 12.17
N GLU A 23 13.42 -17.80 13.47
CA GLU A 23 12.68 -16.68 14.03
C GLU A 23 13.16 -15.33 13.48
N LEU A 24 14.47 -15.16 13.29
CA LEU A 24 15.03 -13.94 12.70
C LEU A 24 14.58 -13.76 11.24
N ILE A 25 14.42 -14.86 10.51
CA ILE A 25 13.92 -14.85 9.13
C ILE A 25 12.41 -14.53 9.11
N THR A 26 11.63 -15.09 10.04
CA THR A 26 10.17 -14.92 10.09
C THR A 26 9.72 -13.61 10.71
N GLN A 27 10.57 -12.92 11.49
CA GLN A 27 10.29 -11.54 11.96
C GLN A 27 9.96 -10.59 10.80
N GLY A 28 10.46 -10.90 9.59
CA GLY A 28 10.22 -10.09 8.40
C GLY A 28 11.03 -8.79 8.44
N GLY A 29 11.62 -8.44 7.30
CA GLY A 29 12.24 -7.14 7.14
C GLY A 29 11.18 -6.06 6.89
N LEU A 30 11.46 -4.83 7.34
CA LEU A 30 10.72 -3.65 6.93
C LEU A 30 10.71 -3.55 5.40
N ARG A 31 9.52 -3.49 4.80
CA ARG A 31 9.37 -3.31 3.35
C ARG A 31 8.91 -1.88 3.09
N LEU A 32 9.78 -1.09 2.50
CA LEU A 32 9.50 0.27 2.09
C LEU A 32 9.27 0.29 0.57
N GLY A 33 8.18 0.91 0.14
CA GLY A 33 7.81 1.01 -1.28
C GLY A 33 7.08 2.31 -1.59
N GLU A 34 6.81 2.53 -2.88
CA GLU A 34 5.88 3.55 -3.37
C GLU A 34 6.10 4.96 -2.79
N VAL A 35 7.34 5.45 -2.79
CA VAL A 35 7.64 6.79 -2.27
C VAL A 35 6.91 7.87 -3.08
N ARG A 36 6.33 8.85 -2.38
CA ARG A 36 5.67 10.04 -2.91
C ARG A 36 6.11 11.27 -2.12
N VAL A 37 6.05 12.44 -2.75
CA VAL A 37 6.36 13.73 -2.11
C VAL A 37 5.18 14.66 -2.34
N ASP A 38 4.72 15.31 -1.28
CA ASP A 38 3.69 16.33 -1.32
C ASP A 38 4.14 17.51 -0.46
N GLY A 39 4.30 18.68 -1.10
CA GLY A 39 4.95 19.84 -0.49
C GLY A 39 6.34 19.52 0.07
N SER A 40 6.50 19.67 1.39
CA SER A 40 7.75 19.39 2.11
C SER A 40 7.82 18.00 2.73
N ASP A 41 6.74 17.22 2.62
CA ASP A 41 6.61 15.94 3.30
C ASP A 41 6.88 14.78 2.36
N THR A 42 7.38 13.69 2.92
CA THR A 42 7.62 12.44 2.19
C THR A 42 6.67 11.37 2.69
N TYR A 43 6.06 10.64 1.78
CA TYR A 43 5.17 9.53 2.05
C TYR A 43 5.73 8.25 1.45
N TRP A 44 5.49 7.11 2.08
CA TRP A 44 5.82 5.81 1.52
C TRP A 44 4.84 4.75 2.02
N LEU A 45 4.82 3.62 1.32
CA LEU A 45 4.10 2.43 1.76
C LEU A 45 5.04 1.55 2.59
N GLU A 46 4.62 1.18 3.78
CA GLU A 46 5.35 0.35 4.73
C GLU A 46 4.58 -0.94 5.02
N GLY A 47 5.21 -2.08 4.75
CA GLY A 47 4.65 -3.39 5.12
C GLY A 47 4.88 -3.71 6.60
N ARG A 48 3.83 -4.18 7.27
CA ARG A 48 3.79 -4.57 8.69
C ARG A 48 3.55 -6.09 8.85
N PRO A 49 4.60 -6.94 8.80
CA PRO A 49 4.46 -8.39 8.99
C PRO A 49 3.75 -8.77 10.29
N GLU A 50 4.02 -8.05 11.37
CA GLU A 50 3.45 -8.19 12.71
C GLU A 50 1.95 -7.82 12.80
N GLU A 51 1.43 -7.12 11.79
CA GLU A 51 0.02 -6.72 11.69
C GLU A 51 -0.68 -7.48 10.56
N SER A 52 -0.51 -8.81 10.51
CA SER A 52 -1.13 -9.66 9.49
C SER A 52 -0.76 -9.26 8.05
N GLY A 53 0.42 -8.66 7.83
CA GLY A 53 0.89 -8.22 6.52
C GLY A 53 0.24 -6.95 6.00
N ARG A 54 -0.37 -6.14 6.88
CA ARG A 54 -0.98 -4.85 6.56
C ARG A 54 0.05 -3.89 5.95
N HIS A 55 -0.38 -3.12 4.96
CA HIS A 55 0.39 -2.05 4.36
C HIS A 55 -0.14 -0.70 4.86
N VAL A 56 0.79 0.17 5.26
CA VAL A 56 0.50 1.46 5.88
C VAL A 56 1.16 2.56 5.08
N VAL A 57 0.40 3.58 4.70
CA VAL A 57 0.95 4.83 4.21
C VAL A 57 1.51 5.59 5.40
N VAL A 58 2.81 5.88 5.35
CA VAL A 58 3.53 6.57 6.41
C VAL A 58 3.97 7.94 5.90
N ARG A 59 3.76 8.98 6.69
CA ARG A 59 4.23 10.35 6.42
C ARG A 59 5.47 10.63 7.24
N ARG A 60 6.45 11.32 6.65
CA ARG A 60 7.57 11.95 7.34
C ARG A 60 7.64 13.44 7.03
N THR A 61 7.61 14.23 8.08
CA THR A 61 7.73 15.69 8.05
C THR A 61 9.21 16.13 8.01
N PRO A 62 9.51 17.39 7.64
CA PRO A 62 10.87 17.93 7.60
C PRO A 62 11.64 17.86 8.93
N ASP A 63 10.94 17.94 10.06
CA ASP A 63 11.51 17.80 11.41
C ASP A 63 11.85 16.35 11.79
N GLY A 64 11.48 15.40 10.93
CA GLY A 64 11.76 13.97 11.08
C GLY A 64 10.67 13.19 11.81
N SER A 65 9.55 13.81 12.19
CA SER A 65 8.41 13.08 12.77
C SER A 65 7.83 12.09 11.75
N VAL A 66 7.44 10.90 12.21
CA VAL A 66 6.90 9.82 11.38
C VAL A 66 5.51 9.43 11.90
N ILE A 67 4.51 9.40 11.01
CA ILE A 67 3.10 9.23 11.36
C ILE A 67 2.45 8.23 10.40
N ASP A 68 1.75 7.24 10.95
CA ASP A 68 0.91 6.31 10.18
C ASP A 68 -0.41 6.99 9.78
N ILE A 69 -0.77 6.91 8.50
CA ILE A 69 -1.94 7.60 7.96
C ILE A 69 -3.21 6.74 8.01
N ASN A 70 -3.18 5.52 7.48
CA ASN A 70 -4.36 4.64 7.50
C ASN A 70 -4.41 3.82 8.81
N PRO A 71 -5.46 4.01 9.65
CA PRO A 71 -5.61 3.26 10.89
C PRO A 71 -6.05 1.82 10.64
N THR A 72 -5.82 0.93 11.59
CA THR A 72 -6.43 -0.41 11.60
C THR A 72 -7.97 -0.29 11.53
N PRO A 73 -8.67 -1.13 10.74
CA PRO A 73 -8.17 -2.30 10.01
C PRO A 73 -7.67 -2.02 8.58
N PHE A 74 -7.66 -0.77 8.11
CA PHE A 74 -7.38 -0.45 6.71
C PHE A 74 -5.97 -0.87 6.27
N ASN A 75 -5.92 -1.52 5.12
CA ASN A 75 -4.72 -2.09 4.53
C ASN A 75 -4.52 -1.53 3.13
N ALA A 76 -3.54 -0.63 2.97
CA ALA A 76 -3.28 0.09 1.71
C ALA A 76 -2.62 -0.83 0.67
N ARG A 77 -3.43 -1.66 0.03
CA ARG A 77 -3.01 -2.68 -0.94
C ARG A 77 -4.19 -3.04 -1.84
N ASN A 78 -3.90 -3.37 -3.10
CA ASN A 78 -4.89 -3.92 -4.04
C ASN A 78 -4.44 -5.27 -4.59
N ALA A 79 -5.37 -5.93 -5.29
CA ALA A 79 -5.22 -7.23 -5.94
C ALA A 79 -5.29 -7.11 -7.48
N VAL A 80 -5.06 -5.93 -8.06
CA VAL A 80 -5.02 -5.79 -9.52
C VAL A 80 -3.97 -6.74 -10.09
N HIS A 81 -4.37 -7.59 -11.03
CA HIS A 81 -3.54 -8.68 -11.59
C HIS A 81 -2.97 -9.62 -10.52
N GLU A 82 -3.61 -9.73 -9.35
CA GLU A 82 -3.20 -10.52 -8.18
C GLU A 82 -1.87 -10.10 -7.51
N TYR A 83 -1.06 -9.26 -8.17
CA TYR A 83 0.19 -8.73 -7.64
C TYR A 83 -0.02 -7.37 -6.96
N GLY A 84 -0.93 -6.56 -7.50
CA GLY A 84 -1.21 -5.20 -7.12
C GLY A 84 -0.06 -4.22 -7.41
N GLY A 85 -0.20 -3.00 -6.87
CA GLY A 85 0.84 -1.98 -6.91
C GLY A 85 0.30 -0.55 -7.01
N ALA A 86 1.16 0.41 -6.68
CA ALA A 86 0.87 1.84 -6.69
C ALA A 86 -0.48 2.13 -5.99
N SER A 87 -0.56 1.65 -4.76
CA SER A 87 -1.77 1.51 -3.95
C SER A 87 -2.25 2.84 -3.36
N PHE A 88 -1.48 3.92 -3.50
CA PHE A 88 -1.88 5.24 -3.00
C PHE A 88 -1.39 6.42 -3.84
N ALA A 89 -2.10 7.53 -3.69
CA ALA A 89 -1.76 8.87 -4.16
C ALA A 89 -1.92 9.87 -3.00
N VAL A 90 -1.23 11.01 -3.10
CA VAL A 90 -1.31 12.10 -2.12
C VAL A 90 -1.19 13.45 -2.81
N GLN A 91 -1.97 14.41 -2.36
CA GLN A 91 -1.89 15.82 -2.77
C GLN A 91 -2.50 16.68 -1.66
N ASP A 92 -1.84 17.78 -1.31
CA ASP A 92 -2.28 18.75 -0.30
C ASP A 92 -2.68 18.08 1.05
N GLY A 93 -1.93 17.05 1.45
CA GLY A 93 -2.14 16.29 2.68
C GLY A 93 -3.34 15.34 2.69
N VAL A 94 -4.04 15.19 1.57
CA VAL A 94 -5.11 14.21 1.39
C VAL A 94 -4.55 12.96 0.73
N ILE A 95 -4.70 11.82 1.39
CA ILE A 95 -4.24 10.52 0.90
C ILE A 95 -5.42 9.76 0.32
N TYR A 96 -5.24 9.22 -0.88
CA TYR A 96 -6.15 8.28 -1.49
C TYR A 96 -5.46 6.93 -1.58
N PHE A 97 -6.10 5.86 -1.12
CA PHE A 97 -5.51 4.53 -1.15
C PHE A 97 -6.53 3.45 -1.43
N THR A 98 -6.10 2.35 -2.05
CA THR A 98 -6.92 1.15 -2.22
C THR A 98 -6.88 0.31 -0.96
N ASN A 99 -8.05 -0.11 -0.47
CA ASN A 99 -8.13 -0.97 0.71
C ASN A 99 -8.23 -2.44 0.33
N TRP A 100 -7.42 -3.30 0.96
CA TRP A 100 -7.33 -4.72 0.62
C TRP A 100 -8.66 -5.48 0.78
N ASP A 101 -9.42 -5.16 1.84
CA ASP A 101 -10.56 -6.00 2.24
C ASP A 101 -11.74 -5.91 1.26
N ASP A 102 -11.91 -4.77 0.59
CA ASP A 102 -13.04 -4.49 -0.32
C ASP A 102 -12.60 -3.94 -1.69
N GLN A 103 -11.30 -3.73 -1.91
CA GLN A 103 -10.66 -3.24 -3.14
C GLN A 103 -11.10 -1.83 -3.58
N ARG A 104 -11.84 -1.11 -2.72
CA ARG A 104 -12.31 0.26 -2.99
C ARG A 104 -11.22 1.30 -2.74
N ILE A 105 -11.37 2.46 -3.36
CA ILE A 105 -10.51 3.62 -3.06
C ILE A 105 -11.11 4.39 -1.88
N TYR A 106 -10.27 4.68 -0.89
CA TYR A 106 -10.59 5.48 0.28
C TYR A 106 -9.80 6.79 0.27
N SER A 107 -10.39 7.84 0.82
CA SER A 107 -9.74 9.12 1.12
C SER A 107 -9.56 9.29 2.62
N VAL A 108 -8.42 9.85 3.03
CA VAL A 108 -8.14 10.13 4.45
C VAL A 108 -7.15 11.29 4.59
N THR A 109 -7.26 12.02 5.68
CA THR A 109 -6.27 13.00 6.15
C THR A 109 -5.68 12.54 7.47
N GLU A 110 -4.54 13.07 7.89
CA GLU A 110 -3.91 12.71 9.16
C GLU A 110 -4.90 12.80 10.34
N GLY A 111 -5.02 11.70 11.10
CA GLY A 111 -5.94 11.58 12.24
C GLY A 111 -7.43 11.47 11.86
N GLY A 112 -7.76 11.48 10.58
CA GLY A 112 -9.11 11.32 10.06
C GLY A 112 -9.57 9.86 9.99
N VAL A 113 -10.86 9.67 9.72
CA VAL A 113 -11.45 8.36 9.43
C VAL A 113 -11.48 8.18 7.91
N PRO A 114 -10.95 7.07 7.36
CA PRO A 114 -11.04 6.81 5.93
C PRO A 114 -12.49 6.76 5.41
N VAL A 115 -12.74 7.41 4.28
CA VAL A 115 -14.04 7.45 3.61
C VAL A 115 -13.91 6.91 2.18
N ALA A 116 -14.69 5.89 1.83
CA ALA A 116 -14.71 5.33 0.49
C ALA A 116 -15.20 6.37 -0.53
N ILE A 117 -14.51 6.46 -1.67
CA ILE A 117 -14.87 7.38 -2.77
C ILE A 117 -15.35 6.67 -4.03
N THR A 118 -15.16 5.36 -4.13
CA THR A 118 -15.75 4.50 -5.17
C THR A 118 -16.98 3.78 -4.60
N ALA A 119 -17.93 3.41 -5.46
CA ALA A 119 -19.08 2.60 -5.07
C ALA A 119 -18.65 1.20 -4.58
N GLU A 120 -19.55 0.53 -3.87
CA GLU A 120 -19.41 -0.91 -3.58
C GLU A 120 -19.69 -1.69 -4.87
N PRO A 121 -18.82 -2.63 -5.27
CA PRO A 121 -19.04 -3.44 -6.46
C PRO A 121 -20.18 -4.45 -6.25
N ASP A 122 -20.83 -4.86 -7.34
CA ASP A 122 -21.89 -5.88 -7.31
C ASP A 122 -21.37 -7.26 -6.86
N ILE A 123 -20.11 -7.55 -7.18
CA ILE A 123 -19.38 -8.76 -6.76
C ILE A 123 -18.36 -8.32 -5.72
N ASP A 124 -18.27 -9.05 -4.60
CA ASP A 124 -17.27 -8.78 -3.56
C ASP A 124 -15.85 -8.73 -4.17
N GLN A 125 -15.14 -7.62 -3.92
CA GLN A 125 -13.83 -7.33 -4.52
C GLN A 125 -13.80 -7.37 -6.06
N GLY A 126 -14.95 -7.13 -6.70
CA GLY A 126 -15.14 -7.23 -8.15
C GLY A 126 -14.62 -6.03 -8.93
N ASP A 127 -14.55 -4.84 -8.32
CA ASP A 127 -13.89 -3.67 -8.90
C ASP A 127 -12.61 -3.39 -8.11
N ARG A 128 -11.47 -3.49 -8.77
CA ARG A 128 -10.14 -3.30 -8.16
C ARG A 128 -9.42 -2.16 -8.83
N TYR A 129 -8.72 -1.34 -8.06
CA TYR A 129 -8.04 -0.16 -8.58
C TYR A 129 -6.55 -0.21 -8.26
N ALA A 130 -5.72 0.31 -9.16
CA ALA A 130 -4.26 0.40 -8.98
C ALA A 130 -3.70 1.59 -9.78
N ASP A 131 -2.44 1.95 -9.52
CA ASP A 131 -1.75 3.05 -10.20
C ASP A 131 -2.47 4.40 -10.08
N LEU A 132 -2.77 4.77 -8.82
CA LEU A 132 -3.51 5.99 -8.52
C LEU A 132 -2.66 7.23 -8.83
N VAL A 133 -3.14 8.07 -9.73
CA VAL A 133 -2.53 9.36 -10.09
C VAL A 133 -3.57 10.46 -10.03
N LEU A 134 -3.33 11.50 -9.22
CA LEU A 134 -4.23 12.64 -9.12
C LEU A 134 -4.09 13.58 -10.32
N SER A 135 -5.21 14.14 -10.77
CA SER A 135 -5.21 15.30 -11.67
C SER A 135 -4.64 16.53 -10.96
N ASN A 136 -4.11 17.49 -11.73
CA ASN A 136 -3.51 18.71 -11.17
C ASN A 136 -4.47 19.56 -10.31
N ASP A 137 -5.78 19.44 -10.54
CA ASP A 137 -6.83 20.12 -9.78
C ASP A 137 -7.41 19.23 -8.66
N SER A 138 -6.84 18.03 -8.45
CA SER A 138 -7.25 17.02 -7.47
C SER A 138 -8.71 16.57 -7.56
N ASN A 139 -9.40 16.89 -8.66
CA ASN A 139 -10.81 16.53 -8.86
C ASN A 139 -10.99 15.09 -9.31
N TRP A 140 -9.92 14.45 -9.80
CA TRP A 140 -9.93 13.13 -10.39
C TRP A 140 -8.70 12.33 -9.98
N ILE A 141 -8.90 11.03 -9.83
CA ILE A 141 -7.83 10.02 -9.81
C ILE A 141 -7.91 9.27 -11.13
N LEU A 142 -6.85 9.35 -11.93
CA LEU A 142 -6.64 8.47 -13.07
C LEU A 142 -5.98 7.20 -12.56
N CYS A 143 -6.54 6.04 -12.90
CA CYS A 143 -6.04 4.75 -12.44
C CYS A 143 -6.42 3.63 -13.39
N VAL A 144 -5.81 2.46 -13.17
CA VAL A 144 -6.26 1.20 -13.76
C VAL A 144 -7.41 0.66 -12.91
N ARG A 145 -8.48 0.20 -13.56
CA ARG A 145 -9.52 -0.62 -12.95
C ARG A 145 -9.50 -2.03 -13.56
N GLU A 146 -9.44 -3.04 -12.70
CA GLU A 146 -9.74 -4.44 -13.06
C GLU A 146 -11.16 -4.75 -12.59
N ARG A 147 -12.06 -5.08 -13.53
CA ARG A 147 -13.47 -5.34 -13.29
C ARG A 147 -13.82 -6.78 -13.56
N HIS A 148 -14.25 -7.49 -12.53
CA HIS A 148 -14.60 -8.91 -12.59
C HIS A 148 -16.07 -9.14 -12.89
N PHE A 149 -16.32 -10.29 -13.51
CA PHE A 149 -17.63 -10.81 -13.85
C PHE A 149 -17.70 -12.29 -13.44
N GLU A 150 -18.89 -12.83 -13.19
CA GLU A 150 -19.02 -14.21 -12.69
C GLU A 150 -18.53 -15.29 -13.68
N ASN A 151 -18.63 -15.04 -14.98
CA ASN A 151 -18.48 -16.08 -16.01
C ASN A 151 -17.59 -15.67 -17.20
N GLU A 152 -16.78 -14.64 -17.04
CA GLU A 152 -15.84 -14.18 -18.07
C GLU A 152 -14.58 -13.60 -17.44
N GLU A 153 -13.58 -13.34 -18.28
CA GLU A 153 -12.31 -12.72 -17.86
C GLU A 153 -12.55 -11.28 -17.41
N ALA A 154 -11.73 -10.79 -16.48
CA ALA A 154 -11.85 -9.43 -15.99
C ALA A 154 -11.45 -8.41 -17.06
N ASP A 155 -12.23 -7.34 -17.18
CA ASP A 155 -11.88 -6.19 -18.02
C ASP A 155 -10.82 -5.35 -17.33
N ASN A 156 -9.86 -4.85 -18.11
CA ASN A 156 -8.83 -3.94 -17.65
C ASN A 156 -9.00 -2.60 -18.36
N GLU A 157 -9.28 -1.57 -17.57
CA GLU A 157 -9.70 -0.26 -18.06
C GLU A 157 -8.81 0.85 -17.49
N LEU A 158 -8.61 1.92 -18.26
CA LEU A 158 -8.20 3.19 -17.69
C LEU A 158 -9.46 3.96 -17.30
N VAL A 159 -9.50 4.43 -16.05
CA VAL A 159 -10.65 5.15 -15.53
C VAL A 159 -10.22 6.45 -14.85
N ALA A 160 -11.15 7.41 -14.79
CA ALA A 160 -11.08 8.60 -13.97
C ALA A 160 -12.15 8.50 -12.86
N VAL A 161 -11.70 8.42 -11.61
CA VAL A 161 -12.55 8.37 -10.41
C VAL A 161 -12.65 9.75 -9.80
N LYS A 162 -13.86 10.20 -9.49
CA LYS A 162 -14.10 11.50 -8.85
C LYS A 162 -13.69 11.47 -7.38
N THR A 163 -12.95 12.48 -6.93
CA THR A 163 -12.40 12.53 -5.56
C THR A 163 -13.36 13.04 -4.49
N ASP A 164 -14.53 13.55 -4.89
CA ASP A 164 -15.52 14.18 -3.99
C ASP A 164 -16.40 13.18 -3.21
N GLY A 165 -16.15 11.88 -3.40
CA GLY A 165 -16.91 10.81 -2.74
C GLY A 165 -18.26 10.50 -3.38
N SER A 166 -18.56 11.05 -4.56
CA SER A 166 -19.78 10.76 -5.30
C SER A 166 -19.87 9.32 -5.83
N GLY A 167 -18.75 8.60 -5.92
CA GLY A 167 -18.68 7.31 -6.58
C GLY A 167 -18.63 7.39 -8.11
N GLU A 168 -18.51 8.59 -8.69
CA GLU A 168 -18.44 8.75 -10.14
C GLU A 168 -17.13 8.17 -10.70
N VAL A 169 -17.26 7.32 -11.73
CA VAL A 169 -16.15 6.69 -12.44
C VAL A 169 -16.42 6.77 -13.95
N ASN A 170 -15.47 7.35 -14.69
CA ASN A 170 -15.52 7.47 -16.15
C ASN A 170 -14.45 6.59 -16.79
N ILE A 171 -14.82 5.75 -17.75
CA ILE A 171 -13.87 4.98 -18.56
C ILE A 171 -13.28 5.91 -19.63
N LEU A 172 -11.95 5.85 -19.84
CA LEU A 172 -11.18 6.72 -20.75
C LEU A 172 -10.97 6.10 -22.14
#